data_AF-A0A6V7JUS5-F1
#
_entry.id   AF-A0A6V7JUS5-F1
#
_cell.length_a   1.000
_cell.length_b   1.000
_cell.length_c   1.000
_cell.angle_alpha   90.00
_cell.angle_beta   90.00
_cell.angle_gamma   90.00
#
_symmetry.space_group_name_H-M   'P 1'
#
loop_
_entity.id
_entity.type
_entity.pdbx_description
1 polymer ?
#
loop_
_entity_poly.entity_id
_entity_poly.type
_entity_poly.pdbx_seq_one_letter_code
_entity_poly.pdbx_strand_id
1 'polypeptide(L)'
;KSCHYIRDSRRSSNDSTRSTQMRLTLPMVSRLQPKSIQGPKEIEELLDRSLDWDFDIFALEVLSNQKPLVNLGMNLMCRYNVPARLNCEEKILQNWLTVIEYKYHRSNSYHNSTHAADVLQATARFMQSDRLQMILEPLDEVAALIAAAAHDIDHPGKS
;
A
#
# COMPACT_ATOMS: atom_id res chain seq x y z
N LYS A 1 38.83 31.57 8.76
CA LYS A 1 37.80 32.58 9.11
C LYS A 1 36.57 32.29 8.26
N SER A 2 35.75 31.35 8.74
CA SER A 2 34.34 31.55 9.15
C SER A 2 33.38 31.54 7.96
N CYS A 3 32.84 30.36 7.63
CA CYS A 3 31.65 30.24 6.79
C CYS A 3 30.46 30.01 7.71
N HIS A 4 29.50 30.93 7.66
CA HIS A 4 28.39 31.08 8.58
C HIS A 4 27.36 29.95 8.43
N TYR A 5 26.95 29.39 9.56
CA TYR A 5 25.73 28.60 9.71
C TYR A 5 24.53 29.53 9.47
N ILE A 6 23.80 29.33 8.37
CA ILE A 6 22.43 29.85 8.24
C ILE A 6 21.49 28.73 8.64
N ARG A 7 21.06 28.76 9.90
CA ARG A 7 19.78 28.16 10.31
C ARG A 7 18.71 29.12 9.85
N ASP A 8 17.85 28.67 8.94
CA ASP A 8 16.53 29.28 8.82
C ASP A 8 15.43 28.23 8.67
N SER A 9 14.76 28.05 9.81
CA SER A 9 13.32 28.24 9.94
C SER A 9 12.41 27.31 9.13
N ARG A 10 12.02 26.23 9.81
CA ARG A 10 10.81 25.43 9.58
C ARG A 10 9.63 26.35 9.23
N ARG A 11 9.11 26.24 8.00
CA ARG A 11 7.82 26.83 7.64
C ARG A 11 6.73 25.76 7.80
N SER A 12 6.17 25.73 9.01
CA SER A 12 4.88 25.12 9.29
C SER A 12 3.80 26.04 8.70
N SER A 13 3.01 25.53 7.77
CA SER A 13 1.86 26.23 7.20
C SER A 13 0.59 25.70 7.84
N ASN A 14 0.33 26.13 9.09
CA ASN A 14 -1.00 26.10 9.66
C ASN A 14 -1.54 27.53 9.58
N ASP A 15 -2.51 27.76 8.69
CA ASP A 15 -3.41 28.91 8.82
C ASP A 15 -4.85 28.42 8.78
N SER A 16 -5.61 28.84 9.79
CA SER A 16 -7.00 28.46 10.03
C SER A 16 -7.84 29.71 9.87
N THR A 17 -8.67 29.76 8.82
CA THR A 17 -9.71 30.77 8.68
C THR A 17 -11.05 30.12 8.33
N ARG A 18 -11.98 30.31 9.25
CA ARG A 18 -13.41 29.98 9.19
C ARG A 18 -14.11 30.96 8.24
N SER A 19 -14.77 30.48 7.17
CA SER A 19 -15.94 31.18 6.61
C SER A 19 -16.78 30.36 5.64
N THR A 20 -18.10 30.46 5.86
CA THR A 20 -19.24 30.41 4.92
C THR A 20 -19.51 29.13 4.13
N GLN A 21 -20.61 28.50 4.53
CA GLN A 21 -21.33 27.43 3.84
C GLN A 21 -21.87 27.95 2.50
N MET A 22 -21.22 27.62 1.38
CA MET A 22 -21.81 27.71 0.05
C MET A 22 -22.30 26.32 -0.37
N ARG A 23 -23.60 26.19 -0.63
CA ARG A 23 -24.18 24.99 -1.25
C ARG A 23 -23.72 24.93 -2.71
N LEU A 24 -22.74 24.08 -2.99
CA LEU A 24 -22.45 23.62 -4.34
C LEU A 24 -23.36 22.43 -4.67
N THR A 25 -24.27 22.61 -5.62
CA THR A 25 -25.02 21.52 -6.24
C THR A 25 -24.08 20.73 -7.14
N LEU A 26 -23.52 19.63 -6.62
CA LEU A 26 -22.78 18.66 -7.43
C LEU A 26 -23.78 17.76 -8.19
N PRO A 27 -23.51 17.39 -9.46
CA PRO A 27 -24.33 16.43 -10.16
C PRO A 27 -24.24 15.08 -9.45
N MET A 28 -25.38 14.39 -9.41
CA MET A 28 -25.55 13.10 -8.76
C MET A 28 -24.54 12.10 -9.33
N VAL A 29 -23.48 11.80 -8.57
CA VAL A 29 -22.64 10.65 -8.85
C VAL A 29 -23.52 9.42 -8.66
N SER A 30 -23.73 8.68 -9.75
CA SER A 30 -24.46 7.42 -9.73
C SER A 30 -23.91 6.55 -8.63
N ARG A 31 -24.74 6.35 -7.61
CA ARG A 31 -24.48 5.50 -6.45
C ARG A 31 -24.19 4.10 -7.00
N LEU A 32 -22.92 3.74 -7.09
CA LEU A 32 -22.51 2.37 -7.43
C LEU A 32 -23.18 1.48 -6.40
N GLN A 33 -24.15 0.68 -6.86
CA GLN A 33 -24.77 -0.30 -6.01
C GLN A 33 -23.69 -1.31 -5.60
N PRO A 34 -23.64 -1.74 -4.34
CA PRO A 34 -22.74 -2.81 -3.96
C PRO A 34 -23.17 -4.04 -4.77
N LYS A 35 -22.38 -4.42 -5.77
CA LYS A 35 -22.44 -5.77 -6.30
C LYS A 35 -22.21 -6.69 -5.09
N SER A 36 -23.03 -7.72 -4.99
CA SER A 36 -22.94 -8.77 -3.98
C SER A 36 -21.48 -9.11 -3.69
N ILE A 37 -21.09 -9.18 -2.41
CA ILE A 37 -19.75 -9.59 -1.98
C ILE A 37 -19.48 -10.95 -2.61
N GLN A 38 -18.63 -10.98 -3.61
CA GLN A 38 -18.28 -12.18 -4.32
C GLN A 38 -16.86 -12.60 -3.97
N GLY A 39 -16.72 -13.92 -3.84
CA GLY A 39 -15.80 -14.55 -2.92
C GLY A 39 -14.36 -14.71 -3.42
N PRO A 40 -13.69 -15.81 -3.04
CA PRO A 40 -12.27 -16.05 -3.35
C PRO A 40 -11.89 -15.93 -4.83
N LYS A 41 -12.80 -16.28 -5.75
CA LYS A 41 -12.55 -16.27 -7.20
C LYS A 41 -12.31 -14.87 -7.76
N GLU A 42 -13.04 -13.86 -7.29
CA GLU A 42 -12.88 -12.49 -7.80
C GLU A 42 -11.62 -11.84 -7.27
N ILE A 43 -11.24 -12.18 -6.04
CA ILE A 43 -9.94 -11.80 -5.48
C ILE A 43 -8.83 -12.41 -6.34
N GLU A 44 -8.92 -13.70 -6.69
CA GLU A 44 -7.95 -14.37 -7.55
C GLU A 44 -7.86 -13.70 -8.94
N GLU A 45 -9.00 -13.49 -9.61
CA GLU A 45 -9.04 -12.81 -10.93
C GLU A 45 -8.46 -11.39 -10.89
N LEU A 46 -8.70 -10.64 -9.80
CA LEU A 46 -8.09 -9.33 -9.60
C LEU A 46 -6.58 -9.45 -9.39
N LEU A 47 -6.13 -10.36 -8.51
CA LEU A 47 -4.72 -10.56 -8.16
C LEU A 47 -3.88 -11.12 -9.32
N ASP A 48 -4.46 -11.78 -10.32
CA ASP A 48 -3.75 -12.17 -11.54
C ASP A 48 -3.17 -10.96 -12.27
N ARG A 49 -3.86 -9.82 -12.18
CA ARG A 49 -3.46 -8.53 -12.74
C ARG A 49 -2.67 -7.64 -11.78
N SER A 50 -2.15 -8.19 -10.68
CA SER A 50 -1.46 -7.43 -9.63
C SER A 50 -0.19 -6.70 -10.08
N LEU A 51 0.35 -7.01 -11.25
CA LEU A 51 1.50 -6.32 -11.86
C LEU A 51 1.12 -5.34 -12.96
N ASP A 52 -0.16 -5.01 -13.11
CA ASP A 52 -0.60 -3.95 -14.02
C ASP A 52 -0.58 -2.59 -13.30
N TRP A 53 -0.31 -1.49 -14.03
CA TRP A 53 -0.37 -0.14 -13.45
C TRP A 53 -1.80 0.31 -13.15
N ASP A 54 -2.81 -0.25 -13.82
CA ASP A 54 -4.23 0.05 -13.60
C ASP A 54 -4.88 -0.91 -12.60
N PHE A 55 -4.09 -1.57 -11.74
CA PHE A 55 -4.59 -2.45 -10.68
C PHE A 55 -5.49 -1.68 -9.70
N ASP A 56 -6.72 -2.16 -9.50
CA ASP A 56 -7.70 -1.50 -8.62
C ASP A 56 -7.52 -1.95 -7.16
N ILE A 57 -6.68 -1.21 -6.43
CA ILE A 57 -6.40 -1.49 -5.01
C ILE A 57 -7.64 -1.32 -4.11
N PHE A 58 -8.58 -0.45 -4.49
CA PHE A 58 -9.80 -0.22 -3.73
C PHE A 58 -10.81 -1.36 -3.94
N ALA A 59 -10.89 -1.92 -5.15
CA ALA A 59 -11.63 -3.16 -5.37
C ALA A 59 -11.09 -4.29 -4.49
N LEU A 60 -9.76 -4.41 -4.37
CA LEU A 60 -9.17 -5.40 -3.48
C LEU A 60 -9.51 -5.11 -2.00
N GLU A 61 -9.46 -3.86 -1.55
CA GLU A 61 -9.86 -3.48 -0.18
C GLU A 61 -11.29 -3.96 0.14
N VAL A 62 -12.23 -3.72 -0.77
CA VAL A 62 -13.64 -4.13 -0.60
C VAL A 62 -13.77 -5.64 -0.60
N LEU A 63 -13.22 -6.33 -1.61
CA LEU A 63 -13.35 -7.79 -1.76
C LEU A 63 -12.68 -8.55 -0.61
N SER A 64 -11.54 -8.05 -0.12
CA SER A 64 -10.78 -8.65 0.99
C SER A 64 -11.34 -8.31 2.38
N ASN A 65 -12.41 -7.53 2.47
CA ASN A 65 -12.97 -7.03 3.73
C ASN A 65 -11.92 -6.27 4.58
N GLN A 66 -11.32 -5.24 3.97
CA GLN A 66 -10.27 -4.40 4.56
C GLN A 66 -9.04 -5.22 5.00
N LYS A 67 -8.66 -6.20 4.18
CA LYS A 67 -7.41 -6.96 4.30
C LYS A 67 -6.58 -6.99 3.01
N PRO A 68 -6.39 -5.85 2.31
CA PRO A 68 -5.72 -5.85 1.02
C PRO A 68 -4.24 -6.24 1.14
N LEU A 69 -3.55 -5.87 2.23
CA LEU A 69 -2.11 -6.11 2.36
C LEU A 69 -1.78 -7.58 2.52
N VAL A 70 -2.57 -8.35 3.29
CA VAL A 70 -2.34 -9.81 3.39
C VAL A 70 -2.62 -10.50 2.05
N ASN A 71 -3.70 -10.13 1.35
CA ASN A 71 -4.07 -10.78 0.09
C ASN A 71 -3.06 -10.49 -1.02
N LEU A 72 -2.76 -9.21 -1.25
CA LEU A 72 -1.79 -8.80 -2.25
C LEU A 72 -0.37 -9.22 -1.86
N GLY A 73 -0.01 -9.10 -0.58
CA GLY A 73 1.29 -9.48 -0.07
C GLY A 73 1.58 -10.96 -0.29
N MET A 74 0.63 -11.85 0.01
CA MET A 74 0.80 -13.27 -0.29
C MET A 74 0.97 -13.52 -1.79
N ASN A 75 0.14 -12.90 -2.64
CA ASN A 75 0.24 -13.05 -4.09
C ASN A 75 1.63 -12.62 -4.63
N LEU A 76 2.08 -11.42 -4.29
CA LEU A 76 3.34 -10.87 -4.80
C LEU A 76 4.54 -11.55 -4.17
N MET A 77 4.60 -11.70 -2.84
CA MET A 77 5.77 -12.28 -2.17
C MET A 77 5.96 -13.76 -2.49
N CYS A 78 4.88 -14.53 -2.74
CA CYS A 78 5.02 -15.88 -3.28
C CYS A 78 5.50 -15.86 -4.75
N ARG A 79 4.99 -14.94 -5.59
CA ARG A 79 5.48 -14.77 -6.98
C ARG A 79 6.98 -14.45 -7.05
N TYR A 80 7.51 -13.68 -6.09
CA TYR A 80 8.95 -13.39 -5.96
C TYR A 80 9.73 -14.44 -5.14
N ASN A 81 9.12 -15.59 -4.81
CA ASN A 81 9.74 -16.68 -4.05
C ASN A 81 10.29 -16.28 -2.67
N VAL A 82 9.72 -15.27 -2.02
CA VAL A 82 10.18 -14.76 -0.71
C VAL A 82 10.30 -15.87 0.35
N PRO A 83 9.32 -16.79 0.52
CA PRO A 83 9.44 -17.86 1.51
C PRO A 83 10.68 -18.75 1.30
N ALA A 84 10.93 -19.15 0.05
CA ALA A 84 12.11 -19.96 -0.28
C ALA A 84 13.41 -19.18 -0.08
N ARG A 85 13.45 -17.89 -0.47
CA ARG A 85 14.62 -17.01 -0.32
C ARG A 85 14.98 -16.77 1.15
N LEU A 86 13.98 -16.72 2.03
CA LEU A 86 14.16 -16.54 3.47
C LEU A 86 14.20 -17.86 4.26
N ASN A 87 14.11 -19.00 3.57
CA ASN A 87 14.06 -20.32 4.17
C ASN A 87 12.94 -20.44 5.24
N CYS A 88 11.73 -20.01 4.90
CA CYS A 88 10.56 -20.09 5.77
C CYS A 88 9.33 -20.63 5.02
N GLU A 89 8.35 -21.12 5.78
CA GLU A 89 7.08 -21.59 5.23
C GLU A 89 6.19 -20.41 4.80
N GLU A 90 5.36 -20.60 3.77
CA GLU A 90 4.33 -19.62 3.38
C GLU A 90 3.42 -19.21 4.55
N LYS A 91 3.17 -20.13 5.48
CA LYS A 91 2.41 -19.87 6.69
C LYS A 91 3.08 -18.83 7.60
N ILE A 92 4.41 -18.84 7.67
CA ILE A 92 5.18 -17.83 8.43
C ILE A 92 5.01 -16.46 7.77
N LEU A 93 5.09 -16.41 6.44
CA LEU A 93 4.85 -15.17 5.69
C LEU A 93 3.42 -14.65 5.86
N GLN A 94 2.41 -15.51 5.76
CA GLN A 94 1.01 -15.15 5.96
C GLN A 94 0.76 -14.59 7.37
N ASN A 95 1.32 -15.24 8.39
CA ASN A 95 1.24 -14.77 9.78
C ASN A 95 1.92 -13.41 9.95
N TRP A 96 3.11 -13.23 9.37
CA TRP A 96 3.83 -11.97 9.40
C TRP A 96 3.01 -10.85 8.75
N LEU A 97 2.51 -11.04 7.52
CA LEU A 97 1.64 -10.07 6.84
C LEU A 97 0.39 -9.75 7.65
N THR A 98 -0.22 -10.74 8.31
CA THR A 98 -1.40 -10.54 9.16
C THR A 98 -1.08 -9.64 10.35
N VAL A 99 0.08 -9.83 10.98
CA VAL A 99 0.54 -8.96 12.09
C VAL A 99 0.87 -7.56 11.59
N ILE A 100 1.55 -7.43 10.44
CA ILE A 100 1.86 -6.12 9.84
C ILE A 100 0.57 -5.36 9.52
N GLU A 101 -0.38 -5.97 8.82
CA GLU A 101 -1.66 -5.34 8.46
C GLU A 101 -2.47 -4.92 9.69
N TYR A 102 -2.47 -5.74 10.75
CA TYR A 102 -3.14 -5.40 12.00
C TYR A 102 -2.57 -4.13 12.66
N LYS A 103 -1.30 -3.81 12.42
CA LYS A 103 -0.63 -2.63 12.97
C LYS A 103 -0.85 -1.36 12.15
N TYR A 104 -1.53 -1.44 11.01
CA TYR A 104 -2.00 -0.25 10.31
C TYR A 104 -3.35 0.22 10.86
N HIS A 105 -3.44 1.51 11.20
CA HIS A 105 -4.67 2.09 11.74
C HIS A 105 -5.73 2.29 10.65
N ARG A 106 -6.75 1.42 10.64
CA ARG A 106 -7.90 1.54 9.72
C ARG A 106 -8.66 2.87 9.84
N SER A 107 -8.56 3.56 10.97
CA SER A 107 -9.16 4.87 11.18
C SER A 107 -8.44 6.00 10.45
N ASN A 108 -7.20 5.78 9.97
CA ASN A 108 -6.49 6.76 9.17
C ASN A 108 -7.14 6.87 7.80
N SER A 109 -7.37 8.10 7.35
CA SER A 109 -7.93 8.37 6.03
C SER A 109 -6.99 8.02 4.86
N TYR A 110 -5.69 7.87 5.12
CA TYR A 110 -4.69 7.55 4.10
C TYR A 110 -3.69 6.49 4.55
N HIS A 111 -2.91 6.73 5.62
CA HIS A 111 -1.87 5.80 6.12
C HIS A 111 -2.47 4.57 6.83
N ASN A 112 -3.19 3.74 6.08
CA ASN A 112 -3.79 2.47 6.49
C ASN A 112 -3.21 1.33 5.62
N SER A 113 -3.68 0.09 5.81
CA SER A 113 -3.09 -1.05 5.09
C SER A 113 -3.36 -1.05 3.58
N THR A 114 -4.39 -0.35 3.12
CA THR A 114 -4.67 -0.16 1.68
C THR A 114 -3.56 0.67 1.04
N HIS A 115 -3.09 1.73 1.70
CA HIS A 115 -1.93 2.48 1.23
C HIS A 115 -0.65 1.63 1.21
N ALA A 116 -0.38 0.85 2.25
CA ALA A 116 0.76 -0.04 2.27
C ALA A 116 0.71 -1.09 1.14
N ALA A 117 -0.48 -1.63 0.85
CA ALA A 117 -0.69 -2.55 -0.25
C ALA A 117 -0.48 -1.88 -1.61
N ASP A 118 -0.93 -0.64 -1.80
CA ASP A 118 -0.68 0.17 -3.00
C ASP A 118 0.83 0.41 -3.24
N VAL A 119 1.56 0.80 -2.19
CA VAL A 119 3.03 0.98 -2.27
C VAL A 119 3.74 -0.34 -2.57
N LEU A 120 3.28 -1.46 -1.98
CA LEU A 120 3.80 -2.79 -2.28
C LEU A 120 3.57 -3.17 -3.76
N GLN A 121 2.36 -2.91 -4.28
CA GLN A 121 2.01 -3.14 -5.67
C GLN A 121 2.93 -2.37 -6.62
N ALA A 122 3.06 -1.05 -6.40
CA ALA A 122 3.88 -0.18 -7.22
C ALA A 122 5.36 -0.58 -7.16
N THR A 123 5.86 -0.98 -5.98
CA THR A 123 7.22 -1.50 -5.82
C THR A 123 7.43 -2.75 -6.66
N ALA A 124 6.52 -3.72 -6.56
CA ALA A 124 6.57 -4.93 -7.37
C ALA A 124 6.46 -4.64 -8.87
N ARG A 125 5.66 -3.65 -9.28
CA ARG A 125 5.55 -3.20 -10.67
C ARG A 125 6.82 -2.56 -11.17
N PHE A 126 7.48 -1.70 -10.39
CA PHE A 126 8.76 -1.10 -10.77
C PHE A 126 9.83 -2.15 -11.02
N MET A 127 9.90 -3.19 -10.19
CA MET A 127 10.84 -4.30 -10.35
C MET A 127 10.63 -5.11 -11.65
N GLN A 128 9.49 -4.95 -12.33
CA GLN A 128 9.27 -5.54 -13.66
C GLN A 128 9.90 -4.73 -14.80
N SER A 129 10.53 -3.59 -14.53
CA SER A 129 11.27 -2.85 -15.57
C SER A 129 12.58 -3.55 -15.91
N ASP A 130 12.94 -3.57 -17.20
CA ASP A 130 14.17 -4.19 -17.70
C ASP A 130 15.41 -3.74 -16.92
N ARG A 131 15.46 -2.44 -16.60
CA ARG A 131 16.59 -1.86 -15.87
C ARG A 131 16.72 -2.42 -14.47
N LEU A 132 15.62 -2.59 -13.74
CA LEU A 132 15.67 -3.10 -12.37
C LEU A 132 15.92 -4.61 -12.34
N GLN A 133 15.34 -5.38 -13.28
CA GLN A 133 15.62 -6.81 -13.41
C GLN A 133 17.10 -7.12 -13.68
N MET A 134 17.81 -6.20 -14.35
CA MET A 134 19.25 -6.37 -14.62
C MET A 134 20.16 -6.04 -13.43
N ILE A 135 19.69 -5.28 -12.44
CA ILE A 135 20.55 -4.76 -11.36
C ILE A 135 20.18 -5.26 -9.97
N LEU A 136 18.93 -5.64 -9.73
CA LEU A 136 18.49 -6.12 -8.44
C LEU A 136 18.89 -7.58 -8.26
N GLU A 137 19.53 -7.87 -7.14
CA GLU A 137 19.73 -9.25 -6.73
C GLU A 137 18.45 -9.81 -6.09
N PRO A 138 18.31 -11.14 -6.07
CA PRO A 138 17.24 -11.84 -5.37
C PRO A 138 16.89 -11.32 -3.96
N LEU A 139 17.89 -10.89 -3.18
CA LEU A 139 17.67 -10.41 -1.83
C LEU A 139 17.23 -8.93 -1.81
N ASP A 140 17.62 -8.13 -2.80
CA ASP A 140 17.15 -6.75 -2.95
C ASP A 140 15.65 -6.70 -3.22
N GLU A 141 15.15 -7.62 -4.07
CA GLU A 141 13.71 -7.77 -4.34
C GLU A 141 12.94 -8.08 -3.04
N VAL A 142 13.45 -9.02 -2.24
CA VAL A 142 12.86 -9.41 -0.95
C VAL A 142 12.86 -8.22 0.01
N ALA A 143 13.99 -7.51 0.12
CA ALA A 143 14.11 -6.35 0.99
C ALA A 143 13.15 -5.23 0.57
N ALA A 144 13.02 -4.95 -0.74
CA ALA A 144 12.10 -3.94 -1.26
C ALA A 144 10.64 -4.27 -0.95
N LEU A 145 10.21 -5.51 -1.14
CA LEU A 145 8.84 -5.95 -0.84
C LEU A 145 8.53 -5.86 0.67
N ILE A 146 9.46 -6.30 1.52
CA ILE A 146 9.29 -6.20 2.98
C ILE A 146 9.24 -4.74 3.41
N ALA A 147 10.15 -3.90 2.89
CA ALA A 147 10.18 -2.48 3.20
C ALA A 147 8.87 -1.80 2.80
N ALA A 148 8.38 -2.03 1.58
CA ALA A 148 7.12 -1.46 1.09
C ALA A 148 5.92 -1.84 1.98
N ALA A 149 5.79 -3.12 2.33
CA ALA A 149 4.70 -3.60 3.19
C ALA A 149 4.76 -2.99 4.61
N ALA A 150 5.96 -2.71 5.12
CA ALA A 150 6.19 -2.32 6.51
C ALA A 150 6.48 -0.82 6.73
N HIS A 151 6.59 0.00 5.68
CA HIS A 151 7.18 1.34 5.78
C HIS A 151 6.41 2.30 6.71
N ASP A 152 5.09 2.15 6.80
CA ASP A 152 4.18 3.06 7.50
C ASP A 152 3.43 2.38 8.67
N ILE A 153 3.97 1.28 9.20
CA ILE A 153 3.39 0.59 10.35
C ILE A 153 3.21 1.56 11.52
N ASP A 154 2.05 1.48 12.20
CA ASP A 154 1.71 2.28 13.39
C ASP A 154 1.67 3.81 13.15
N HIS A 155 1.54 4.24 11.89
CA HIS A 155 1.48 5.66 11.57
C HIS A 155 0.29 6.37 12.26
N PRO A 156 0.48 7.53 12.92
CA PRO A 156 -0.56 8.21 13.71
C PRO A 156 -1.55 9.04 12.87
N GLY A 157 -1.39 9.05 11.54
CA GLY A 157 -2.18 9.85 10.61
C GLY A 157 -1.82 11.34 10.63
N LYS A 158 -0.61 11.68 11.07
CA LYS A 158 -0.06 13.05 11.16
C LYS A 158 1.43 13.03 10.82
N SER A 159 1.96 14.17 10.37
CA SER A 159 3.39 14.39 10.10
C SER A 159 4.24 14.56 11.35
#